data_AF-A0A914G252-F1
#
_entry.id   AF-A0A914G252-F1
#
_cell.length_a   1.000
_cell.length_b   1.000
_cell.length_c   1.000
_cell.angle_alpha   90.00
_cell.angle_beta   90.00
_cell.angle_gamma   90.00
#
_symmetry.space_group_name_H-M   'P 1'
#
loop_
_entity.id
_entity.type
_entity.pdbx_description
1 polymer ?
#
loop_
_entity_poly.entity_id
_entity_poly.type
_entity_poly.pdbx_seq_one_letter_code
_entity_poly.pdbx_strand_id
1 'polypeptide(L)'
;MRIYFTMILSAVELLIITLFFNGVYALTPEERGELARKFKYYHPSVRPRDKYNLIETLNGTFFNLNTEIELLQSRPLVKEIQLELVMIIHYLDDRLIMRELDDVLTIPSEFKPWIPIISIFPGKDPQQSIHVDPKTGQMTVFYRIFSHLPCFADSWKYPFEKYQCDLYFNTQQDERIFVRRMRDLRPDNQINSVGYQTGKIYI
;
A
#
# COMPACT_ATOMS: atom_id res chain seq x y z
N MET A 1 -55.33 5.83 12.78
CA MET A 1 -54.55 4.93 11.90
C MET A 1 -53.39 5.62 11.17
N ARG A 2 -53.57 6.84 10.63
CA ARG A 2 -52.49 7.59 9.94
C ARG A 2 -51.25 7.90 10.77
N ILE A 3 -51.40 8.21 12.07
CA ILE A 3 -50.31 8.63 12.97
C ILE A 3 -49.35 7.47 13.30
N TYR A 4 -49.86 6.24 13.41
CA TYR A 4 -49.04 5.05 13.65
C TYR A 4 -48.19 4.70 12.42
N PHE A 5 -48.73 4.92 11.22
CA PHE A 5 -48.02 4.64 9.98
C PHE A 5 -46.83 5.60 9.76
N THR A 6 -46.97 6.87 10.11
CA THR A 6 -45.88 7.87 10.02
C THR A 6 -44.77 7.63 11.04
N MET A 7 -45.09 7.16 12.25
CA MET A 7 -44.06 6.79 13.25
C MET A 7 -43.27 5.55 12.84
N ILE A 8 -43.93 4.55 12.25
CA ILE A 8 -43.25 3.34 11.79
C ILE A 8 -42.33 3.67 10.61
N LEU A 9 -42.78 4.55 9.69
CA LEU A 9 -41.95 4.98 8.56
C LEU A 9 -40.69 5.73 9.04
N SER A 10 -40.81 6.62 10.04
CA SER A 10 -39.65 7.36 10.57
C SER A 10 -38.71 6.45 11.38
N ALA A 11 -39.22 5.44 12.08
CA ALA A 11 -38.40 4.48 12.80
C ALA A 11 -37.60 3.56 11.85
N VAL A 12 -38.21 3.17 10.72
CA VAL A 12 -37.56 2.38 9.68
C VAL A 12 -36.47 3.19 8.97
N GLU A 13 -36.71 4.47 8.67
CA GLU A 13 -35.69 5.36 8.11
C GLU A 13 -34.49 5.54 9.06
N LEU A 14 -34.73 5.69 10.37
CA LEU A 14 -33.66 5.80 11.37
C LEU A 14 -32.82 4.51 11.46
N LEU A 15 -33.47 3.35 11.38
CA LEU A 15 -32.81 2.04 11.48
C LEU A 15 -32.01 1.72 10.22
N ILE A 16 -32.46 2.20 9.06
CA ILE A 16 -31.74 2.10 7.79
C ILE A 16 -30.49 3.00 7.82
N ILE A 17 -30.59 4.22 8.36
CA ILE A 17 -29.45 5.14 8.50
C ILE A 17 -28.37 4.54 9.42
N THR A 18 -28.75 3.90 10.54
CA THR A 18 -27.77 3.27 11.44
C THR A 18 -27.13 2.01 10.85
N LEU A 19 -27.85 1.26 10.01
CA LEU A 19 -27.29 0.11 9.27
C LEU A 19 -26.35 0.51 8.12
N PHE A 20 -26.46 1.74 7.60
CA PHE A 20 -25.54 2.27 6.58
C PHE A 20 -24.26 2.89 7.13
N PHE A 21 -24.17 3.13 8.45
CA PHE A 21 -22.89 3.40 9.12
C PHE A 21 -22.14 2.08 9.34
N ASN A 22 -21.77 1.41 8.24
CA ASN A 22 -20.74 0.39 8.28
C ASN A 22 -19.46 1.04 8.82
N GLY A 23 -18.96 0.50 9.93
CA GLY A 23 -17.90 1.05 10.74
C GLY A 23 -16.63 1.34 9.95
N VAL A 24 -16.44 2.61 9.58
CA VAL A 24 -15.09 3.16 9.53
C VAL A 24 -14.67 3.23 10.99
N TYR A 25 -13.77 2.35 11.41
CA TYR A 25 -13.11 2.46 12.72
C TYR A 25 -12.28 3.75 12.69
N ALA A 26 -12.95 4.84 13.05
CA ALA A 26 -12.29 6.11 13.29
C ALA A 26 -11.42 5.96 14.54
N LEU A 27 -10.27 6.62 14.52
CA LEU A 27 -9.42 6.70 15.70
C LEU A 27 -10.23 7.17 16.91
N THR A 28 -9.98 6.55 18.06
CA THR A 28 -10.50 7.02 19.33
C THR A 28 -9.99 8.44 19.64
N PRO A 29 -10.69 9.20 20.49
CA PRO A 29 -10.23 10.53 20.90
C PRO A 29 -8.81 10.52 21.51
N GLU A 30 -8.45 9.43 22.20
CA GLU A 30 -7.13 9.24 22.79
C GLU A 30 -6.04 9.03 21.72
N GLU A 31 -6.24 8.09 20.79
CA GLU A 31 -5.32 7.85 19.68
C GLU A 31 -5.13 9.10 18.82
N ARG A 32 -6.22 9.82 18.53
CA ARG A 32 -6.19 11.07 17.77
C ARG A 32 -5.45 12.17 18.52
N GLY A 33 -5.62 12.27 19.84
CA GLY A 33 -4.92 13.22 20.70
C GLY A 33 -3.41 12.96 20.74
N GLU A 34 -3.02 11.70 20.84
CA GLU A 34 -1.63 11.27 20.83
C GLU A 34 -0.95 11.52 19.49
N LEU A 35 -1.61 11.18 18.37
CA LEU A 35 -1.13 11.54 17.05
C LEU A 35 -0.99 13.06 16.90
N ALA A 36 -1.98 13.84 17.33
CA ALA A 36 -1.89 15.30 17.28
C ALA A 36 -0.70 15.85 18.09
N ARG A 37 -0.42 15.27 19.26
CA ARG A 37 0.75 15.59 20.09
C ARG A 37 2.06 15.32 19.36
N LYS A 38 2.18 14.15 18.70
CA LYS A 38 3.36 13.77 17.92
C LYS A 38 3.55 14.65 16.68
N PHE A 39 2.49 14.89 15.93
CA PHE A 39 2.54 15.64 14.68
C PHE A 39 2.72 17.15 14.87
N LYS A 40 2.53 17.69 16.08
CA LYS A 40 2.77 19.11 16.39
C LYS A 40 4.19 19.59 16.04
N TYR A 41 5.19 18.72 16.20
CA TYR A 41 6.60 19.02 15.93
C TYR A 41 7.22 18.07 14.89
N TYR A 42 6.39 17.27 14.23
CA TYR A 42 6.84 16.37 13.20
C TYR A 42 7.04 17.11 11.89
N HIS A 43 8.20 16.92 11.27
CA HIS A 43 8.52 17.52 9.97
C HIS A 43 8.62 16.43 8.89
N PRO A 44 7.62 16.31 7.98
CA PRO A 44 7.64 15.29 6.94
C PRO A 44 8.70 15.49 5.87
N SER A 45 9.37 16.65 5.84
CA SER A 45 10.54 16.87 4.98
C SER A 45 11.81 16.20 5.52
N VAL A 46 11.81 15.76 6.78
CA VAL A 46 12.98 15.14 7.42
C VAL A 46 12.79 13.64 7.47
N ARG A 47 13.59 12.95 6.65
CA ARG A 47 13.65 11.49 6.59
C ARG A 47 14.03 10.89 7.96
N PRO A 48 13.38 9.81 8.41
CA PRO A 48 13.78 9.07 9.61
C PRO A 48 15.22 8.54 9.49
N ARG A 49 15.99 8.59 10.58
CA ARG A 49 17.42 8.22 10.60
C ARG A 49 17.72 7.01 11.48
N ASP A 50 16.73 6.15 11.70
CA ASP A 50 16.97 4.90 12.42
C ASP A 50 18.03 4.08 11.66
N LYS A 51 19.02 3.56 12.38
CA LYS A 51 20.12 2.77 11.82
C LYS A 51 19.64 1.54 11.05
N TYR A 52 18.48 0.98 11.40
CA TYR A 52 17.91 -0.18 10.72
C TYR A 52 17.29 0.18 9.36
N ASN A 53 17.07 1.46 9.09
CA ASN A 53 16.65 1.95 7.78
C ASN A 53 17.84 2.24 6.85
N LEU A 54 19.07 2.01 7.29
CA LEU A 54 20.27 2.30 6.50
C LEU A 54 20.97 1.00 6.10
N ILE A 55 21.45 0.94 4.87
CA ILE A 55 22.33 -0.11 4.37
C ILE A 55 23.67 0.55 3.99
N GLU A 56 24.74 0.06 4.58
CA GLU A 56 26.11 0.46 4.23
C GLU A 56 26.71 -0.56 3.26
N THR A 57 27.19 -0.08 2.12
CA THR A 57 27.87 -0.86 1.08
C THR A 57 29.21 -0.21 0.73
N LEU A 58 30.05 -0.91 -0.04
CA LEU A 58 31.26 -0.33 -0.63
C LEU A 58 30.97 0.92 -1.49
N ASN A 59 29.76 1.01 -2.04
CA ASN A 59 29.33 2.11 -2.91
C ASN A 59 28.68 3.28 -2.15
N GLY A 60 28.61 3.21 -0.81
CA GLY A 60 28.03 4.24 0.05
C GLY A 60 26.93 3.73 0.97
N THR A 61 26.32 4.67 1.71
CA THR A 61 25.20 4.44 2.62
C THR A 61 23.90 4.85 1.95
N PHE A 62 22.93 3.94 1.92
CA PHE A 62 21.62 4.15 1.29
C PHE A 62 20.50 3.94 2.29
N PHE A 63 19.38 4.60 2.07
CA PHE A 63 18.15 4.32 2.79
C PHE A 63 17.50 3.05 2.22
N ASN A 64 17.28 2.08 3.10
CA ASN A 64 16.72 0.78 2.80
C ASN A 64 15.21 0.83 2.77
N LEU A 65 14.64 0.72 1.58
CA LEU A 65 13.21 0.50 1.40
C LEU A 65 12.97 -1.00 1.45
N ASN A 66 12.67 -1.49 2.65
CA ASN A 66 12.41 -2.89 2.89
C ASN A 66 11.02 -3.26 2.37
N THR A 67 10.97 -3.92 1.21
CA THR A 67 9.77 -4.03 0.39
C THR A 67 9.24 -5.45 0.26
N GLU A 68 7.93 -5.63 0.38
CA GLU A 68 7.21 -6.81 -0.08
C GLU A 68 6.34 -6.46 -1.29
N ILE A 69 6.16 -7.43 -2.20
CA ILE A 69 5.30 -7.27 -3.38
C ILE A 69 4.26 -8.37 -3.38
N GLU A 70 2.99 -7.99 -3.49
CA GLU A 70 1.86 -8.92 -3.59
C GLU A 70 1.14 -8.70 -4.91
N LEU A 71 1.09 -9.74 -5.75
CA LEU A 71 0.34 -9.72 -7.00
C LEU A 71 -1.11 -10.09 -6.73
N LEU A 72 -2.06 -9.19 -7.00
CA LEU A 72 -3.49 -9.40 -6.70
C LEU A 72 -4.27 -9.87 -7.94
N GLN A 73 -3.97 -9.29 -9.10
CA GLN A 73 -4.66 -9.60 -10.34
C GLN A 73 -3.74 -9.45 -11.54
N SER A 74 -3.90 -10.35 -12.51
CA SER A 74 -3.32 -10.19 -13.85
C SER A 74 -4.36 -10.59 -14.89
N ARG A 75 -4.68 -9.68 -15.81
CA ARG A 75 -5.59 -9.98 -16.92
C ARG A 75 -4.87 -9.74 -18.24
N PRO A 76 -4.65 -10.79 -19.05
CA PRO A 76 -4.11 -10.60 -20.39
C PRO A 76 -5.16 -9.91 -21.27
N LEU A 77 -4.70 -8.94 -22.04
CA LEU A 77 -5.44 -8.22 -23.07
C LEU A 77 -4.60 -8.28 -24.36
N VAL A 78 -5.10 -7.74 -25.46
CA VAL A 78 -4.39 -7.79 -26.74
C VAL A 78 -3.12 -6.94 -26.66
N LYS A 79 -1.95 -7.60 -26.63
CA LYS A 79 -0.60 -6.98 -26.54
C LYS A 79 -0.31 -6.22 -25.23
N GLU A 80 -1.13 -6.42 -24.21
CA GLU A 80 -0.92 -5.79 -22.91
C GLU A 80 -1.39 -6.70 -21.78
N ILE A 81 -0.86 -6.49 -20.57
CA ILE A 81 -1.36 -7.12 -19.35
C ILE A 81 -1.84 -6.02 -18.42
N GLN A 82 -3.10 -6.10 -18.03
CA GLN A 82 -3.62 -5.32 -16.92
C GLN A 82 -3.16 -5.98 -15.61
N LEU A 83 -2.49 -5.21 -14.78
CA LEU A 83 -1.86 -5.66 -13.55
C LEU A 83 -2.38 -4.89 -12.35
N GLU A 84 -2.74 -5.61 -11.30
CA GLU A 84 -2.98 -5.05 -9.97
C GLU A 84 -2.04 -5.71 -8.97
N LEU A 85 -1.23 -4.90 -8.30
CA LEU A 85 -0.32 -5.35 -7.26
C LEU A 85 -0.28 -4.37 -6.10
N VAL A 86 0.21 -4.84 -4.96
CA VAL A 86 0.48 -4.03 -3.78
C VAL A 86 1.96 -4.11 -3.47
N MET A 87 2.60 -2.95 -3.39
CA MET A 87 3.95 -2.81 -2.88
C MET A 87 3.86 -2.33 -1.43
N ILE A 88 4.43 -3.10 -0.50
CA ILE A 88 4.40 -2.83 0.93
C ILE A 88 5.80 -2.44 1.36
N ILE A 89 5.98 -1.26 1.94
CA ILE A 89 7.28 -0.79 2.41
C ILE A 89 7.26 -0.64 3.92
N HIS A 90 8.28 -1.20 4.57
CA HIS A 90 8.48 -1.11 6.00
C HIS A 90 9.73 -0.28 6.31
N TYR A 91 9.60 0.66 7.26
CA TYR A 91 10.73 1.39 7.83
C TYR A 91 10.39 1.81 9.27
N LEU A 92 11.38 2.23 10.04
CA LEU A 92 11.20 2.70 11.41
C LEU A 92 11.19 4.24 11.48
N ASP A 93 10.30 4.82 12.27
CA ASP A 93 10.33 6.22 12.64
C ASP A 93 10.16 6.35 14.17
N ASP A 94 11.29 6.46 14.86
CA ASP A 94 11.38 6.57 16.32
C ASP A 94 10.59 7.75 16.90
N ARG A 95 10.40 8.81 16.10
CA ARG A 95 9.60 9.99 16.47
C ARG A 95 8.12 9.64 16.67
N LEU A 96 7.64 8.60 16.00
CA LEU A 96 6.24 8.16 16.01
C LEU A 96 5.94 7.05 17.04
N ILE A 97 6.86 6.76 17.96
CA ILE A 97 6.61 5.85 19.07
C ILE A 97 5.64 6.49 20.09
N MET A 98 4.47 5.89 20.30
CA MET A 98 3.43 6.27 21.25
C MET A 98 3.20 5.10 22.22
N ARG A 99 3.84 5.15 23.38
CA ARG A 99 3.91 3.99 24.29
C ARG A 99 2.59 3.68 24.98
N GLU A 100 1.70 4.66 24.98
CA GLU A 100 0.38 4.61 25.57
C GLU A 100 -0.64 3.87 24.69
N LEU A 101 -0.32 3.63 23.42
CA LEU A 101 -1.21 2.99 22.45
C LEU A 101 -0.70 1.58 22.12
N ASP A 102 -1.64 0.64 22.00
CA ASP A 102 -1.33 -0.77 21.77
C ASP A 102 -1.56 -1.23 20.34
N ASP A 103 -2.56 -0.65 19.66
CA ASP A 103 -3.06 -1.11 18.38
C ASP A 103 -2.36 -0.44 17.18
N VAL A 104 -2.24 -1.18 16.09
CA VAL A 104 -1.74 -0.62 14.82
C VAL A 104 -2.73 0.41 14.30
N LEU A 105 -2.26 1.62 14.09
CA LEU A 105 -3.10 2.74 13.67
C LEU A 105 -2.97 2.96 12.18
N THR A 106 -4.11 3.15 11.51
CA THR A 106 -4.12 3.72 10.16
C THR A 106 -3.98 5.23 10.29
N ILE A 107 -2.96 5.83 9.66
CA ILE A 107 -2.71 7.27 9.71
C ILE A 107 -3.75 8.01 8.86
N PRO A 108 -4.58 8.88 9.46
CA PRO A 108 -5.52 9.73 8.73
C PRO A 108 -4.82 10.78 7.86
N SER A 109 -5.53 11.30 6.85
CA SER A 109 -4.98 12.24 5.86
C SER A 109 -4.62 13.62 6.42
N GLU A 110 -5.15 13.99 7.59
CA GLU A 110 -4.77 15.21 8.32
C GLU A 110 -3.33 15.14 8.87
N PHE A 111 -2.79 13.94 9.08
CA PHE A 111 -1.43 13.74 9.55
C PHE A 111 -0.56 13.29 8.38
N LYS A 112 0.54 14.02 8.15
CA LYS A 112 1.45 13.79 7.03
C LYS A 112 2.78 13.30 7.54
N PRO A 113 3.02 11.97 7.64
CA PRO A 113 4.34 11.44 7.94
C PRO A 113 5.28 11.61 6.74
N TRP A 114 6.58 11.48 6.98
CA TRP A 114 7.53 11.27 5.88
C TRP A 114 7.21 9.94 5.23
N ILE A 115 7.19 9.88 3.89
CA ILE A 115 7.04 8.64 3.13
C ILE A 115 8.00 8.65 1.95
N PRO A 116 8.49 7.49 1.50
CA PRO A 116 9.29 7.42 0.29
C PRO A 116 8.43 7.77 -0.94
N ILE A 117 9.01 8.52 -1.88
CA ILE A 117 8.32 8.88 -3.11
C ILE A 117 8.71 7.86 -4.18
N ILE A 118 7.73 7.13 -4.69
CA ILE A 118 7.93 6.08 -5.69
C ILE A 118 7.17 6.48 -6.94
N SER A 119 7.91 6.58 -8.03
CA SER A 119 7.35 6.79 -9.37
C SER A 119 7.31 5.47 -10.12
N ILE A 120 6.21 5.23 -10.84
CA ILE A 120 5.89 3.95 -11.46
C ILE A 120 5.68 4.15 -12.94
N PHE A 121 6.29 3.30 -13.76
CA PHE A 121 6.13 3.37 -15.21
C PHE A 121 6.08 1.97 -15.85
N PRO A 122 5.15 1.71 -16.78
CA PRO A 122 3.97 2.53 -17.09
C PRO A 122 2.98 2.50 -15.93
N GLY A 123 2.16 3.55 -15.77
CA GLY A 123 1.18 3.60 -14.68
C GLY A 123 0.78 5.02 -14.29
N LYS A 124 -0.10 5.10 -13.29
CA LYS A 124 -0.44 6.33 -12.57
C LYS A 124 0.12 6.27 -11.16
N ASP A 125 0.12 7.41 -10.48
CA ASP A 125 0.51 7.47 -9.08
C ASP A 125 -0.35 6.49 -8.24
N PRO A 126 0.31 5.65 -7.42
CA PRO A 126 -0.38 4.64 -6.63
C PRO A 126 -1.25 5.25 -5.53
N GLN A 127 -2.33 4.56 -5.20
CA GLN A 127 -3.08 4.87 -3.98
C GLN A 127 -2.29 4.39 -2.77
N GLN A 128 -2.32 5.18 -1.68
CA GLN A 128 -1.50 4.94 -0.51
C GLN A 128 -2.35 4.76 0.74
N SER A 129 -2.04 3.74 1.54
CA SER A 129 -2.48 3.65 2.94
C SER A 129 -1.28 3.51 3.85
N ILE A 130 -1.30 4.21 4.98
CA ILE A 130 -0.16 4.32 5.88
C ILE A 130 -0.60 3.81 7.24
N HIS A 131 0.20 2.93 7.81
CA HIS A 131 -0.04 2.35 9.12
C HIS A 131 1.20 2.53 9.99
N VAL A 132 0.99 2.72 11.29
CA VAL A 132 2.05 2.79 12.29
C VAL A 132 1.77 1.78 13.40
N ASP A 133 2.79 1.03 13.79
CA ASP A 133 2.82 0.35 15.08
C ASP A 133 3.33 1.35 16.14
N PRO A 134 2.45 1.81 17.06
CA PRO A 134 2.80 2.83 18.02
C PRO A 134 3.86 2.38 19.04
N LYS A 135 3.99 1.08 19.31
CA LYS A 135 4.98 0.57 20.29
C LYS A 135 6.39 0.63 19.75
N THR A 136 6.55 0.30 18.48
CA THR A 136 7.86 0.13 17.84
C THR A 136 8.25 1.32 16.98
N GLY A 137 7.28 2.15 16.56
CA GLY A 137 7.48 3.17 15.54
C GLY A 137 7.63 2.58 14.14
N GLN A 138 7.22 1.33 13.94
CA GLN A 138 7.28 0.69 12.63
C GLN A 138 6.19 1.27 11.72
N MET A 139 6.64 1.90 10.65
CA MET A 139 5.80 2.42 9.58
C MET A 139 5.63 1.36 8.49
N THR A 140 4.40 1.19 8.04
CA THR A 140 4.05 0.34 6.90
C THR A 140 3.25 1.16 5.90
N VAL A 141 3.79 1.31 4.69
CA VAL A 141 3.15 2.04 3.60
C VAL A 141 2.75 1.06 2.52
N PHE A 142 1.46 1.02 2.20
CA PHE A 142 0.91 0.22 1.10
C PHE A 142 0.72 1.11 -0.11
N TYR A 143 1.40 0.77 -1.21
CA TYR A 143 1.19 1.36 -2.52
C TYR A 143 0.37 0.38 -3.36
N ARG A 144 -0.92 0.70 -3.57
CA ARG A 144 -1.79 -0.06 -4.46
C ARG A 144 -1.60 0.44 -5.88
N ILE A 145 -1.13 -0.45 -6.73
CA ILE A 145 -0.63 -0.14 -8.07
C ILE A 145 -1.52 -0.81 -9.09
N PHE A 146 -2.06 0.02 -9.98
CA PHE A 146 -2.85 -0.40 -11.11
C PHE A 146 -2.17 0.07 -12.39
N SER A 147 -1.80 -0.88 -13.26
CA SER A 147 -1.07 -0.55 -14.49
C SER A 147 -1.51 -1.40 -15.68
N HIS A 148 -1.38 -0.81 -16.87
CA HIS A 148 -1.48 -1.49 -18.16
C HIS A 148 -0.06 -1.62 -18.71
N LEU A 149 0.46 -2.85 -18.68
CA LEU A 149 1.80 -3.14 -19.16
C LEU A 149 1.75 -3.48 -20.64
N PRO A 150 2.37 -2.70 -21.54
CA PRO A 150 2.56 -3.13 -22.91
C PRO A 150 3.51 -4.32 -22.91
N CYS A 151 3.14 -5.37 -23.62
CA CYS A 151 3.85 -6.64 -23.60
C CYS A 151 4.31 -7.01 -25.01
N PHE A 152 5.53 -7.53 -25.11
CA PHE A 152 5.92 -8.32 -26.25
C PHE A 152 5.37 -9.73 -26.06
N ALA A 153 4.64 -10.21 -27.06
CA ALA A 153 4.09 -11.55 -27.06
C ALA A 153 4.76 -12.33 -28.19
N ASP A 154 5.42 -13.44 -27.86
CA ASP A 154 5.78 -14.45 -28.84
C ASP A 154 4.49 -15.20 -29.20
N SER A 155 3.80 -14.72 -30.23
CA SER A 155 2.54 -15.29 -30.69
C SER A 155 2.82 -16.65 -31.35
N TRP A 156 2.79 -17.72 -30.56
CA TRP A 156 2.74 -19.07 -31.09
C TRP A 156 1.29 -19.44 -31.42
N LYS A 157 0.64 -20.25 -30.56
CA LYS A 157 -0.70 -20.81 -30.73
C LYS A 157 -1.34 -20.84 -29.36
N TYR A 158 -2.52 -20.24 -29.27
CA TYR A 158 -3.35 -20.30 -28.08
C TYR A 158 -3.47 -21.75 -27.55
N PRO A 159 -3.28 -22.02 -26.25
CA PRO A 159 -3.09 -21.09 -25.12
C PRO A 159 -1.63 -20.84 -24.69
N PHE A 160 -0.61 -21.19 -25.50
CA PHE A 160 0.81 -21.17 -25.09
C PHE A 160 1.52 -19.84 -25.40
N GLU A 161 0.87 -18.71 -25.12
CA GLU A 161 1.46 -17.39 -25.33
C GLU A 161 2.30 -16.97 -24.11
N LYS A 162 3.54 -16.54 -24.36
CA LYS A 162 4.39 -15.94 -23.33
C LYS A 162 4.41 -14.43 -23.50
N TYR A 163 4.02 -13.72 -22.44
CA TYR A 163 4.07 -12.27 -22.37
C TYR A 163 5.32 -11.83 -21.61
N GLN A 164 6.08 -10.92 -22.20
CA GLN A 164 7.18 -10.22 -21.55
C GLN A 164 6.84 -8.75 -21.43
N CYS A 165 6.71 -8.27 -20.20
CA CYS A 165 6.31 -6.90 -19.90
C CYS A 165 7.13 -6.40 -18.72
N ASP A 166 7.51 -5.13 -18.80
CA ASP A 166 8.34 -4.50 -17.78
C ASP A 166 7.53 -3.46 -17.00
N LEU A 167 7.72 -3.48 -15.68
CA LEU A 167 7.22 -2.46 -14.75
C LEU A 167 8.42 -1.90 -13.99
N TYR A 168 8.59 -0.59 -14.10
CA TYR A 168 9.70 0.15 -13.52
C TYR A 168 9.26 0.88 -12.26
N PHE A 169 10.07 0.77 -11.21
CA PHE A 169 9.93 1.50 -9.95
C PHE A 169 11.13 2.42 -9.77
N ASN A 170 10.88 3.72 -9.64
CA ASN A 170 11.91 4.73 -9.48
C ASN A 170 11.77 5.41 -8.12
N THR A 171 12.88 5.55 -7.41
CA THR A 171 12.99 6.17 -6.08
C THR A 171 14.00 7.32 -6.10
N GLN A 172 14.21 7.97 -4.96
CA GLN A 172 15.28 8.96 -4.84
C GLN A 172 16.67 8.29 -4.96
N GLN A 173 17.69 9.07 -5.34
CA GLN A 173 19.03 8.55 -5.64
C GLN A 173 19.71 7.85 -4.45
N ASP A 174 19.37 8.27 -3.22
CA ASP A 174 19.90 7.74 -1.98
C ASP A 174 18.97 6.69 -1.33
N GLU A 175 17.90 6.29 -2.02
CA GLU A 175 16.97 5.24 -1.62
C GLU A 175 17.17 3.98 -2.48
N ARG A 176 17.09 2.81 -1.86
CA ARG A 176 17.21 1.52 -2.54
C ARG A 176 16.07 0.60 -2.16
N ILE A 177 15.35 0.10 -3.15
CA ILE A 177 14.32 -0.93 -2.97
C ILE A 177 14.99 -2.28 -2.74
N PHE A 178 14.72 -2.88 -1.59
CA PHE A 178 15.14 -4.24 -1.27
C PHE A 178 13.90 -5.13 -1.17
N VAL A 179 13.65 -5.92 -2.22
CA VAL A 179 12.51 -6.84 -2.26
C VAL A 179 12.82 -8.06 -1.41
N ARG A 180 12.19 -8.14 -0.23
CA ARG A 180 12.31 -9.29 0.69
C ARG A 180 11.50 -10.48 0.26
N ARG A 181 10.29 -10.21 -0.20
CA ARG A 181 9.29 -11.23 -0.48
C ARG A 181 8.43 -10.80 -1.64
N MET A 182 8.13 -11.76 -2.50
CA MET A 182 7.12 -11.63 -3.53
C MET A 182 6.09 -12.75 -3.36
N ARG A 183 4.81 -12.39 -3.31
CA ARG A 183 3.70 -13.33 -3.16
C ARG A 183 2.73 -13.18 -4.32
N ASP A 184 2.28 -14.29 -4.84
CA ASP A 184 1.16 -14.35 -5.78
C ASP A 184 -0.11 -14.64 -4.99
N LEU A 185 -0.99 -13.65 -4.90
CA LEU A 185 -2.29 -13.74 -4.23
C LEU A 185 -3.45 -13.77 -5.24
N ARG A 186 -3.15 -13.98 -6.53
CA ARG A 186 -4.18 -14.16 -7.55
C ARG A 186 -5.02 -15.39 -7.23
N PRO A 187 -6.32 -15.40 -7.56
CA PRO A 187 -7.14 -16.59 -7.42
C PRO A 187 -6.68 -17.72 -8.36
N ASP A 188 -6.89 -18.97 -7.96
CA ASP A 188 -6.41 -20.17 -8.69
C ASP A 188 -6.80 -20.17 -10.17
N ASN A 189 -7.99 -19.66 -10.50
CA ASN A 189 -8.46 -19.56 -11.89
C ASN A 189 -7.57 -18.66 -12.77
N GLN A 190 -6.98 -17.60 -12.21
CA GLN A 190 -6.04 -16.72 -12.91
C GLN A 190 -4.64 -17.34 -12.97
N ILE A 191 -4.18 -17.95 -11.88
CA ILE A 191 -2.88 -18.65 -11.82
C ILE A 191 -2.81 -19.74 -12.89
N ASN A 192 -3.88 -20.52 -13.04
CA ASN A 192 -3.96 -21.59 -14.03
C ASN A 192 -4.07 -21.10 -15.48
N SER A 193 -4.46 -19.84 -15.69
CA SER A 193 -4.62 -19.25 -17.02
C SER A 193 -3.37 -18.50 -17.50
N VAL A 194 -2.57 -17.96 -16.57
CA VAL A 194 -1.34 -17.21 -16.86
C VAL A 194 -0.26 -17.58 -15.85
N GLY A 195 0.69 -18.41 -16.29
CA GLY A 195 1.89 -18.74 -15.52
C GLY A 195 2.77 -17.50 -15.32
N TYR A 196 3.10 -17.19 -14.06
CA TYR A 196 4.04 -16.15 -13.70
C TYR A 196 5.43 -16.75 -13.50
N GLN A 197 6.44 -16.20 -14.18
CA GLN A 197 7.85 -16.45 -13.86
C GLN A 197 8.50 -15.11 -13.52
N THR A 198 9.16 -15.04 -12.37
CA THR A 198 9.92 -13.87 -11.95
C THR A 198 11.07 -13.61 -12.94
N GLY A 199 11.06 -12.44 -13.59
CA GLY A 199 12.21 -11.88 -14.28
C GLY A 199 13.16 -11.21 -13.29
N LYS A 200 14.44 -11.07 -13.66
CA LYS A 200 15.48 -10.45 -12.83
C LYS A 200 15.10 -9.03 -12.43
N ILE A 201 15.16 -8.73 -11.14
CA ILE A 201 15.15 -7.35 -10.64
C ILE A 201 16.52 -6.76 -10.97
N TYR A 202 16.58 -5.83 -11.91
CA TYR A 202 17.77 -5.00 -12.12
C TYR A 202 17.70 -3.85 -11.10
N ILE A 203 18.65 -3.84 -10.15
CA ILE A 203 18.91 -2.75 -9.20
C ILE A 203 20.03 -1.88 -9.75
#